data_AF-A0A2V2S991-F1
#
_entry.id   AF-A0A2V2S991-F1
#
_cell.length_a   1.000
_cell.length_b   1.000
_cell.length_c   1.000
_cell.angle_alpha   90.00
_cell.angle_beta   90.00
_cell.angle_gamma   90.00
#
_symmetry.space_group_name_H-M   'P 1'
#
loop_
_entity.id
_entity.type
_entity.pdbx_description
1 polymer ?
#
loop_
_entity_poly.entity_id
_entity_poly.type
_entity_poly.pdbx_seq_one_letter_code
_entity_poly.pdbx_strand_id
1 'polypeptide(L)' 'MDAELEALLKSFDAFLEARGGSDEHRLFSIYESRLDQIASARHIGKDTLDLAVRSKYWRWVNANAHPTTLPPKA' A
#
# COMPACT_ATOMS: atom_id res chain seq x y z
N MET A 1 -10.18 9.54 -6.05
CA MET A 1 -9.13 8.51 -5.98
C MET A 1 -9.68 7.31 -6.74
N ASP A 2 -8.89 6.67 -7.60
CA ASP A 2 -9.32 5.49 -8.35
C ASP A 2 -9.63 4.34 -7.37
N ALA A 3 -10.83 3.77 -7.44
CA ALA A 3 -11.24 2.65 -6.58
C ALA A 3 -10.27 1.46 -6.66
N GLU A 4 -9.63 1.26 -7.80
CA GLU A 4 -8.60 0.24 -8.03
C GLU A 4 -7.35 0.48 -7.16
N LEU A 5 -6.90 1.74 -7.07
CA LEU A 5 -5.73 2.13 -6.28
C LEU A 5 -6.03 2.00 -4.78
N GLU A 6 -7.24 2.37 -4.35
CA GLU A 6 -7.68 2.18 -2.97
C GLU A 6 -7.75 0.71 -2.58
N ALA A 7 -8.24 -0.14 -3.49
CA ALA A 7 -8.30 -1.58 -3.27
C ALA A 7 -6.89 -2.21 -3.20
N LEU A 8 -5.95 -1.73 -4.01
CA LEU A 8 -4.55 -2.14 -4.00
C LEU A 8 -3.85 -1.75 -2.70
N LEU A 9 -4.07 -0.51 -2.23
CA LEU A 9 -3.53 -0.02 -0.95
C LEU A 9 -4.08 -0.82 0.24
N LYS A 10 -5.38 -1.15 0.26
CA LYS A 10 -5.97 -1.99 1.31
C LYS A 10 -5.37 -3.40 1.35
N SER A 11 -5.14 -4.03 0.20
CA SER A 11 -4.48 -5.33 0.15
C SER A 11 -3.02 -5.28 0.61
N PHE A 12 -2.31 -4.19 0.30
CA PHE A 12 -0.95 -3.97 0.78
C PHE A 12 -0.89 -3.75 2.29
N ASP A 13 -1.82 -2.96 2.83
CA ASP A 13 -1.96 -2.73 4.27
C ASP A 13 -2.26 -4.03 5.03
N ALA A 14 -3.23 -4.83 4.56
CA ALA A 14 -3.55 -6.14 5.14
C ALA A 14 -2.36 -7.10 5.11
N PHE A 15 -1.56 -7.10 4.03
CA PHE A 15 -0.31 -7.87 3.97
C PHE A 15 0.69 -7.42 5.04
N LEU A 16 0.83 -6.10 5.25
CA LEU A 16 1.74 -5.56 6.27
C LEU A 16 1.27 -5.85 7.69
N GLU A 17 -0.05 -5.83 7.95
CA GLU A 17 -0.62 -6.23 9.25
C GLU A 17 -0.44 -7.72 9.53
N ALA A 18 -0.56 -8.56 8.49
CA ALA A 18 -0.36 -10.01 8.61
C ALA A 18 1.11 -10.42 8.57
N ARG A 19 2.04 -9.48 8.44
CA ARG A 19 3.48 -9.74 8.35
C ARG A 19 3.97 -10.43 9.62
N GLY A 20 4.63 -11.58 9.46
CA GLY A 20 5.03 -12.47 10.56
C GLY A 20 3.94 -13.43 11.06
N GLY A 21 2.76 -13.41 10.45
CA GLY A 21 1.67 -14.36 10.71
C GLY A 21 1.54 -15.43 9.63
N SER A 22 0.62 -16.38 9.83
CA SER A 22 0.37 -17.48 8.88
C SER A 22 -0.29 -17.01 7.57
N ASP A 23 -0.99 -15.88 7.59
CA ASP A 23 -1.71 -15.33 6.43
C ASP A 23 -0.85 -14.43 5.53
N GLU A 24 0.40 -14.13 5.91
CA GLU A 24 1.31 -13.26 5.16
C GLU A 24 1.41 -13.68 3.69
N HIS A 25 1.68 -14.97 3.45
CA HIS A 25 1.89 -15.50 2.10
C HIS A 25 0.61 -15.39 1.24
N ARG A 26 -0.54 -15.67 1.85
CA ARG A 26 -1.84 -15.60 1.18
C ARG A 26 -2.18 -14.16 0.79
N LEU A 27 -1.97 -13.23 1.71
CA LEU A 27 -2.25 -11.80 1.49
C LEU A 27 -1.26 -11.18 0.51
N PHE A 28 0.00 -11.62 0.53
CA PHE A 28 0.99 -11.25 -0.47
C PHE A 28 0.57 -11.70 -1.88
N SER A 29 0.12 -12.95 -2.06
CA SER A 29 -0.38 -13.42 -3.37
C SER A 29 -1.60 -12.64 -3.87
N ILE A 30 -2.50 -12.22 -2.97
CA ILE A 30 -3.65 -11.38 -3.33
C ILE A 30 -3.18 -9.99 -3.78
N TYR A 31 -2.22 -9.39 -3.08
CA TYR A 31 -1.60 -8.12 -3.45
C TYR A 31 -0.91 -8.21 -4.81
N GLU A 32 -0.08 -9.23 -5.04
CA GLU A 32 0.61 -9.45 -6.32
C GLU A 32 -0.36 -9.65 -7.49
N SER A 33 -1.44 -10.43 -7.29
CA SER A 33 -2.43 -10.65 -8.34
C SER A 33 -3.13 -9.34 -8.74
N ARG A 34 -3.41 -8.46 -7.78
CA ARG A 34 -4.01 -7.14 -8.06
C ARG A 34 -3.02 -6.18 -8.72
N LEU A 35 -1.76 -6.21 -8.30
CA LEU A 35 -0.68 -5.48 -8.97
C LEU A 35 -0.59 -5.87 -10.45
N ASP A 36 -0.59 -7.18 -10.74
CA ASP A 36 -0.49 -7.70 -12.10
C ASP A 36 -1.68 -7.30 -12.98
N GLN A 37 -2.90 -7.39 -12.43
CA GLN A 37 -4.12 -6.95 -13.12
C GLN A 37 -4.07 -5.47 -13.48
N ILE A 38 -3.70 -4.60 -12.55
CA ILE A 38 -3.64 -3.15 -12.78
C ILE A 38 -2.46 -2.79 -13.69
N ALA A 39 -1.32 -3.45 -13.52
CA ALA A 39 -0.15 -3.28 -14.36
C ALA A 39 -0.48 -3.61 -15.82
N SER A 40 -1.16 -4.74 -16.05
CA SER A 40 -1.64 -5.16 -17.36
C SER A 40 -2.69 -4.19 -17.92
N ALA A 41 -3.68 -3.78 -17.13
CA ALA A 41 -4.74 -2.88 -17.58
C ALA A 41 -4.23 -1.48 -17.95
N ARG A 42 -3.20 -0.98 -17.26
CA ARG A 42 -2.62 0.36 -17.48
C ARG A 42 -1.37 0.32 -18.36
N HIS A 43 -0.96 -0.85 -18.85
CA HIS A 43 0.29 -1.06 -19.62
C HIS A 43 1.54 -0.47 -18.92
N ILE A 44 1.60 -0.59 -17.59
CA ILE A 44 2.73 -0.14 -16.78
C ILE A 44 3.49 -1.34 -16.24
N GLY A 45 4.80 -1.18 -16.00
CA GLY A 45 5.60 -2.24 -15.39
C GLY A 45 5.12 -2.54 -13.97
N LYS A 46 5.03 -3.83 -13.62
CA LYS A 46 4.64 -4.30 -12.28
C LYS A 46 5.54 -3.69 -11.20
N ASP A 47 6.86 -3.69 -11.41
CA ASP A 47 7.85 -3.06 -10.53
C ASP A 47 7.62 -1.55 -10.34
N THR A 48 7.28 -0.84 -11.42
CA THR A 48 6.99 0.60 -11.36
C THR A 48 5.74 0.87 -10.51
N LEU A 49 4.71 0.04 -10.68
CA LEU A 49 3.49 0.14 -9.89
C LEU A 49 3.73 -0.21 -8.42
N ASP A 50 4.48 -1.28 -8.14
CA ASP A 50 4.86 -1.64 -6.77
C ASP A 50 5.64 -0.52 -6.07
N LEU A 51 6.65 0.05 -6.73
CA LEU A 51 7.42 1.17 -6.19
C LEU A 51 6.52 2.39 -5.91
N ALA A 52 5.57 2.69 -6.79
CA ALA A 52 4.64 3.78 -6.60
C ALA A 52 3.70 3.54 -5.41
N VAL A 53 3.18 2.32 -5.26
CA VAL A 53 2.32 1.91 -4.15
C VAL A 53 3.08 1.99 -2.83
N ARG A 54 4.27 1.38 -2.76
CA ARG A 54 5.14 1.44 -1.57
C ARG A 54 5.49 2.87 -1.21
N SER A 55 5.86 3.70 -2.17
CA SER A 55 6.19 5.11 -1.93
C SER A 55 4.99 5.89 -1.39
N LYS A 56 3.80 5.70 -1.95
CA LYS A 56 2.56 6.32 -1.47
C LYS A 56 2.18 5.82 -0.07
N TYR A 57 2.31 4.53 0.17
CA TYR A 57 2.04 3.91 1.46
C TYR A 57 2.98 4.47 2.53
N TRP A 58 4.30 4.46 2.30
CA TRP A 58 5.28 5.05 3.22
C TRP A 58 5.02 6.53 3.48
N ARG A 59 4.64 7.29 2.46
CA ARG A 59 4.26 8.69 2.63
C ARG A 59 2.99 8.86 3.49
N TRP A 60 1.99 8.00 3.30
CA TRP A 60 0.77 7.99 4.11
C TRP A 60 1.07 7.56 5.55
N VAL A 61 1.83 6.49 5.76
CA VAL A 61 2.28 6.05 7.09
C VAL A 61 3.05 7.17 7.77
N ASN A 62 4.01 7.81 7.10
CA ASN A 62 4.78 8.91 7.68
C ASN A 62 3.89 10.13 8.02
N ALA A 63 2.90 10.44 7.17
CA ALA A 63 1.94 11.50 7.44
C ALA A 63 1.00 11.19 8.62
N ASN A 64 0.67 9.92 8.86
CA ASN A 64 -0.16 9.51 10.01
C ASN A 64 0.68 9.21 11.28
N ALA A 65 1.96 8.85 11.14
CA ALA A 65 2.88 8.57 12.24
C ALA A 65 3.27 9.85 13.01
N HIS A 66 3.19 11.01 12.36
CA HIS A 66 3.21 12.31 13.01
C HIS A 66 1.77 12.84 13.10
N PRO A 67 0.97 12.49 14.13
CA PRO A 67 -0.11 13.37 14.51
C PRO A 67 0.55 14.72 14.84
N THR A 68 0.12 15.78 14.17
CA THR A 68 0.54 17.15 14.44
C THR A 68 0.02 17.58 15.81
N THR A 69 0.52 16.97 16.89
CA THR A 69 0.36 17.40 18.27
C THR A 69 1.57 18.24 18.67
N LEU A 70 1.82 19.29 17.90
CA LEU A 70 2.46 20.48 18.44
C LEU A 70 1.34 21.34 19.02
N PRO A 71 1.13 21.40 20.35
CA PRO A 71 0.52 22.61 20.89
C PRO A 71 1.49 23.77 20.60
N PRO A 72 1.01 24.93 20.09
CA PRO A 72 1.87 26.10 19.98
C PRO A 72 2.43 26.40 21.36
N LYS A 73 3.75 26.53 21.41
CA LYS A 73 4.55 26.92 22.57
C LYS A 73 3.87 28.13 23.25
N ALA A 74 3.39 27.94 24.48
CA ALA A 74 2.96 29.00 25.39
C ALA A 74 3.95 29.06 26.56
#